data_AF-A0A4R2L009-F1
#
_entry.id   AF-A0A4R2L009-F1
#
_cell.length_a   1.000
_cell.length_b   1.000
_cell.length_c   1.000
_cell.angle_alpha   90.00
_cell.angle_beta   90.00
_cell.angle_gamma   90.00
#
_symmetry.space_group_name_H-M   'P 1'
#
loop_
_entity.id
_entity.type
_entity.pdbx_description
1 polymer ?
#
loop_
_entity_poly.entity_id
_entity_poly.type
_entity_poly.pdbx_seq_one_letter_code
_entity_poly.pdbx_strand_id
1 'polypeptide(L)'
;MKLLYKPIEKVKKLTSEQLNKVLIIYPKLQDVYDIIKSFKQLVLSKNATLLDRWIIEAKSLGIDDLNSFITGISRDIAAVKNAITYEYSNGLAEGSVNKLKVIKRIMYGRNNFDMLRKKVLRLEEIRRIN
;
A
#
# COMPACT_ATOMS: atom_id res chain seq x y z
N MET A 1 -0.91 -0.82 7.30
CA MET A 1 -0.87 -1.32 5.90
C MET A 1 -0.62 -2.83 5.88
N LYS A 2 -1.69 -3.66 5.89
CA LYS A 2 -1.59 -5.14 5.83
C LYS A 2 -1.86 -5.68 4.41
N LEU A 3 -1.82 -4.79 3.41
CA LEU A 3 -2.44 -5.00 2.09
C LEU A 3 -1.46 -5.31 0.95
N LEU A 4 -0.15 -5.12 1.12
CA LEU A 4 0.75 -5.18 -0.03
C LEU A 4 1.47 -6.52 -0.21
N TYR A 5 1.54 -7.38 0.81
CA TYR A 5 2.36 -8.60 0.69
C TYR A 5 2.05 -9.60 1.81
N LYS A 6 1.66 -10.82 1.43
CA LYS A 6 1.87 -12.00 2.29
C LYS A 6 3.19 -12.63 1.84
N PRO A 7 4.21 -12.72 2.70
CA PRO A 7 5.41 -13.48 2.39
C PRO A 7 5.01 -14.88 1.93
N ILE A 8 5.63 -15.36 0.86
CA ILE A 8 5.34 -16.69 0.33
C ILE A 8 5.63 -17.75 1.41
N GLU A 9 6.64 -17.50 2.25
CA GLU A 9 6.94 -18.26 3.47
C GLU A 9 5.75 -18.41 4.44
N LYS A 10 4.81 -17.45 4.43
CA LYS A 10 3.59 -17.46 5.26
C LYS A 10 2.36 -17.97 4.51
N VAL A 11 2.50 -18.39 3.26
CA VAL A 11 1.44 -19.02 2.48
C VAL A 11 1.46 -20.52 2.78
N LYS A 12 0.58 -20.98 3.67
CA LYS A 12 0.47 -22.40 4.11
C LYS A 12 0.39 -23.45 2.98
N LYS A 13 0.07 -23.05 1.75
CA LYS A 13 -0.14 -23.94 0.61
C LYS A 13 1.05 -24.07 -0.35
N LEU A 14 2.09 -23.23 -0.22
CA LEU A 14 3.21 -23.20 -1.18
C LEU A 14 4.53 -23.26 -0.42
N THR A 15 5.33 -24.32 -0.65
CA THR A 15 6.69 -24.40 -0.10
C THR A 15 7.69 -23.61 -0.94
N SER A 16 8.78 -23.17 -0.31
CA SER A 16 9.85 -22.42 -0.99
C SER A 16 10.46 -23.19 -2.17
N GLU A 17 10.52 -24.52 -2.08
CA GLU A 17 10.98 -25.38 -3.17
C GLU A 17 10.04 -25.38 -4.38
N GLN A 18 8.72 -25.40 -4.15
CA GLN A 18 7.73 -25.32 -5.22
C GLN A 18 7.80 -23.96 -5.92
N LEU A 19 7.98 -22.88 -5.15
CA LEU A 19 8.19 -21.55 -5.72
C LEU A 19 9.42 -21.52 -6.61
N ASN A 20 10.58 -21.97 -6.12
CA ASN A 20 11.82 -21.96 -6.90
C ASN A 20 11.68 -22.76 -8.21
N LYS A 21 11.02 -23.92 -8.18
CA LYS A 21 10.74 -24.69 -9.39
C LYS A 21 9.90 -23.89 -10.39
N VAL A 22 8.86 -23.22 -9.93
CA VAL A 22 7.99 -22.40 -10.80
C VAL A 22 8.76 -21.22 -11.38
N LEU A 23 9.60 -20.54 -10.60
CA LEU A 23 10.36 -19.40 -11.09
C LEU A 23 11.43 -19.81 -12.12
N ILE A 24 12.04 -21.00 -11.97
CA ILE A 24 12.96 -21.56 -12.98
C ILE A 24 12.22 -21.88 -14.28
N ILE A 25 11.01 -22.42 -14.20
CA ILE A 25 10.20 -22.79 -15.37
C ILE A 25 9.69 -21.54 -16.12
N TYR A 26 9.45 -20.43 -15.40
CA TYR A 26 8.91 -19.19 -15.95
C TYR A 26 9.86 -18.01 -15.68
N PRO A 27 10.89 -17.77 -16.52
CA PRO A 27 11.89 -16.71 -16.30
C PRO A 27 11.29 -15.32 -16.13
N LYS A 28 10.25 -14.97 -16.91
CA LYS A 28 9.56 -13.68 -16.75
C LYS A 28 8.93 -13.50 -15.36
N LEU A 29 8.51 -14.59 -14.72
CA LEU A 29 7.96 -14.55 -13.37
C LEU A 29 9.07 -14.36 -12.32
N GLN A 30 10.26 -14.90 -12.56
CA GLN A 30 11.45 -14.62 -11.74
C GLN A 30 11.77 -13.12 -11.74
N ASP A 31 11.79 -12.49 -12.92
CA ASP A 31 12.09 -11.06 -13.04
C ASP A 31 11.09 -10.18 -12.26
N VAL A 32 9.79 -10.49 -12.39
CA VAL A 32 8.73 -9.81 -11.63
C VAL A 32 8.89 -10.04 -10.13
N TYR A 33 9.17 -11.29 -9.73
CA TYR A 33 9.34 -11.65 -8.34
C TYR A 33 10.51 -10.88 -7.69
N ASP A 34 11.65 -10.80 -8.38
CA ASP A 34 12.84 -10.12 -7.89
C ASP A 34 12.62 -8.61 -7.78
N ILE A 35 11.95 -7.98 -8.76
CA ILE A 35 11.61 -6.55 -8.69
C ILE A 35 10.65 -6.23 -7.55
N ILE A 36 9.65 -7.07 -7.29
CA ILE A 36 8.73 -6.88 -6.16
C ILE A 36 9.48 -7.04 -4.84
N LYS A 37 10.35 -8.05 -4.76
CA LYS A 37 11.16 -8.32 -3.56
C LYS A 37 12.14 -7.17 -3.28
N SER A 38 12.80 -6.65 -4.31
CA SER A 38 13.72 -5.52 -4.19
C SER A 38 13.00 -4.24 -3.80
N PHE A 39 11.81 -3.97 -4.36
CA PHE A 39 10.98 -2.82 -3.97
C PHE A 39 10.61 -2.88 -2.48
N LYS A 40 10.23 -4.05 -1.98
CA LYS A 40 9.92 -4.23 -0.56
C LYS A 40 11.13 -3.94 0.32
N GLN A 41 12.30 -4.46 -0.04
CA GLN A 41 13.54 -4.19 0.71
C GLN A 41 13.88 -2.71 0.69
N LEU A 42 13.68 -2.04 -0.46
CA LEU A 42 13.86 -0.60 -0.61
C LEU A 42 12.97 0.19 0.34
N VAL A 43 11.66 -0.12 0.38
CA VAL A 43 10.72 0.54 1.30
C VAL A 43 11.10 0.33 2.76
N LEU A 44 11.63 -0.85 3.11
CA LEU A 44 12.09 -1.15 4.48
C LEU A 44 13.45 -0.53 4.82
N SER A 45 14.30 -0.26 3.82
CA SER A 45 15.67 0.23 4.02
C SER A 45 15.75 1.68 4.53
N LYS A 46 14.64 2.42 4.46
CA LYS A 46 14.55 3.88 4.71
C LYS A 46 15.47 4.73 3.83
N ASN A 47 16.10 4.15 2.80
CA ASN A 47 16.99 4.84 1.89
C ASN A 47 16.26 5.19 0.58
N ALA A 48 15.70 6.40 0.54
CA ALA A 48 14.96 6.90 -0.62
C ALA A 48 15.83 7.12 -1.88
N THR A 49 17.16 7.16 -1.77
CA THR A 49 18.05 7.35 -2.92
C THR A 49 18.09 6.13 -3.85
N LEU A 50 17.75 4.95 -3.34
CA LEU A 50 17.70 3.71 -4.11
C LEU A 50 16.48 3.66 -5.05
N LEU A 51 15.46 4.49 -4.81
CA LEU A 51 14.20 4.44 -5.54
C LEU A 51 14.39 4.77 -7.02
N ASP A 52 15.21 5.76 -7.35
CA ASP A 52 15.44 6.18 -8.73
C ASP A 52 16.14 5.07 -9.53
N ARG A 53 17.10 4.37 -8.90
CA ARG A 53 17.75 3.19 -9.49
C ARG A 53 16.76 2.05 -9.73
N TRP A 54 15.92 1.76 -8.74
CA TRP A 54 14.91 0.71 -8.84
C TRP A 54 13.90 0.99 -9.96
N ILE A 55 13.49 2.25 -10.15
CA ILE A 55 12.58 2.65 -11.24
C ILE A 55 13.21 2.35 -12.61
N ILE A 56 14.50 2.63 -12.79
CA ILE A 56 15.21 2.38 -14.06
C ILE A 56 15.29 0.87 -14.32
N GLU A 57 15.67 0.09 -13.31
CA GLU A 57 15.76 -1.37 -13.37
C GLU A 57 14.40 -2.00 -13.71
N ALA A 58 13.34 -1.59 -13.01
CA ALA A 58 11.99 -2.09 -13.24
C ALA A 58 11.45 -1.74 -14.64
N LYS A 59 11.78 -0.55 -15.18
CA LYS A 59 11.43 -0.19 -16.57
C LYS A 59 12.19 -1.02 -17.60
N SER A 60 13.45 -1.36 -17.32
CA SER A 60 14.29 -2.12 -18.26
C SER A 60 13.77 -3.54 -18.53
N LEU A 61 12.95 -4.10 -17.63
CA LEU A 61 12.32 -5.41 -17.83
C LEU A 61 11.25 -5.42 -18.95
N GLY A 62 10.76 -4.26 -19.39
CA GLY A 62 9.80 -4.17 -20.50
C GLY A 62 8.46 -4.86 -20.21
N ILE A 63 8.05 -4.93 -18.94
CA ILE A 63 6.79 -5.55 -18.53
C ILE A 63 5.70 -4.49 -18.47
N ASP A 64 4.77 -4.53 -19.42
CA ASP A 64 3.72 -3.52 -19.57
C ASP A 64 2.86 -3.35 -18.31
N ASP A 65 2.56 -4.45 -17.61
CA ASP A 65 1.79 -4.41 -16.36
C ASP A 65 2.51 -3.62 -15.25
N LEU A 66 3.86 -3.65 -15.22
CA LEU A 66 4.66 -2.88 -14.26
C LEU A 66 4.78 -1.40 -14.65
N ASN A 67 4.67 -1.06 -15.94
CA ASN A 67 4.82 0.32 -16.39
C ASN A 67 3.79 1.25 -15.76
N SER A 68 2.54 0.79 -15.58
CA SER A 68 1.49 1.55 -14.92
C SER A 68 1.85 1.89 -13.46
N PHE A 69 2.38 0.91 -12.73
CA PHE A 69 2.82 1.05 -11.35
C PHE A 69 4.00 2.02 -11.22
N ILE A 70 5.01 1.84 -12.07
CA ILE A 70 6.19 2.70 -12.09
C ILE A 70 5.82 4.15 -12.46
N THR A 71 4.88 4.33 -13.39
CA THR A 71 4.37 5.65 -13.77
C THR A 71 3.67 6.33 -12.60
N GLY A 72 2.86 5.57 -11.84
CA GLY A 72 2.24 6.07 -10.60
C GLY A 72 3.28 6.52 -9.57
N ILE A 73 4.30 5.69 -9.31
CA ILE A 73 5.41 6.06 -8.41
C ILE A 73 6.13 7.32 -8.89
N SER A 74 6.41 7.40 -10.20
CA SER A 74 7.14 8.53 -10.77
C SER A 74 6.37 9.83 -10.66
N ARG A 75 5.03 9.79 -10.81
CA ARG A 75 4.15 10.96 -10.67
C ARG A 75 4.20 11.54 -9.25
N ASP A 76 4.21 10.66 -8.24
CA ASP A 76 4.18 11.04 -6.82
C ASP A 76 5.53 10.79 -6.12
N ILE A 77 6.65 10.92 -6.85
CA ILE A 77 7.98 10.51 -6.39
C ILE A 77 8.37 11.11 -5.04
N ALA A 78 8.05 12.38 -4.80
CA ALA A 78 8.33 13.05 -3.54
C ALA A 78 7.56 12.41 -2.36
N ALA A 79 6.29 12.06 -2.57
CA ALA A 79 5.48 11.40 -1.57
C ALA A 79 5.98 9.99 -1.27
N VAL A 80 6.41 9.24 -2.30
CA VAL A 80 6.98 7.90 -2.14
C VAL A 80 8.33 7.96 -1.42
N LYS A 81 9.21 8.91 -1.78
CA LYS A 81 10.48 9.12 -1.07
C LYS A 81 10.24 9.46 0.40
N ASN A 82 9.30 10.35 0.70
CA ASN A 82 8.91 10.67 2.07
C ASN A 82 8.35 9.45 2.81
N ALA A 83 7.52 8.62 2.17
CA ALA A 83 6.99 7.40 2.77
C ALA A 83 8.07 6.34 3.05
N ILE A 84 9.20 6.37 2.36
CA ILE A 84 10.37 5.52 2.63
C ILE A 84 11.18 6.10 3.80
N THR A 85 11.44 7.40 3.78
CA THR A 85 12.30 8.08 4.77
C THR A 85 11.65 8.15 6.14
N TYR A 86 10.34 8.41 6.20
CA TYR A 86 9.63 8.65 7.45
C TYR A 86 8.74 7.46 7.83
N GLU A 87 8.59 7.22 9.14
CA GLU A 87 7.71 6.18 9.66
C GLU A 87 6.23 6.60 9.73
N TYR A 88 5.93 7.86 9.37
CA TYR A 88 4.58 8.38 9.43
C TYR A 88 3.70 7.75 8.34
N SER A 89 2.55 7.23 8.76
CA SER A 89 1.54 6.73 7.83
C SER A 89 0.29 7.60 7.92
N ASN A 90 -0.35 7.82 6.76
CA ASN A 90 -1.68 8.44 6.71
C ASN A 90 -2.79 7.52 7.27
N GLY A 91 -2.46 6.33 7.79
CA GLY A 91 -3.45 5.33 8.21
C GLY A 91 -4.43 5.82 9.29
N LEU A 92 -3.96 6.63 10.24
CA LEU A 92 -4.84 7.23 11.27
C LEU A 92 -5.79 8.28 10.67
N ALA A 93 -5.28 9.12 9.78
CA ALA A 93 -6.06 10.13 9.07
C ALA A 93 -7.10 9.47 8.15
N GLU A 94 -6.67 8.47 7.36
CA GLU A 94 -7.53 7.67 6.49
C GLU A 94 -8.61 6.92 7.29
N GLY A 95 -8.26 6.36 8.45
CA GLY A 95 -9.21 5.71 9.36
C GLY A 95 -10.29 6.68 9.83
N SER A 96 -9.89 7.88 10.24
CA SER A 96 -10.81 8.95 10.65
C SER A 96 -11.72 9.39 9.50
N VAL A 97 -11.16 9.62 8.31
CA VAL A 97 -11.91 9.99 7.11
C VAL A 97 -12.89 8.87 6.71
N ASN A 98 -12.48 7.61 6.77
CA ASN A 98 -13.34 6.48 6.42
C ASN A 98 -14.51 6.37 7.41
N LYS A 99 -14.25 6.50 8.72
CA LYS A 99 -15.30 6.55 9.75
C LYS A 99 -16.31 7.66 9.46
N LEU A 100 -15.84 8.86 9.14
CA LEU A 100 -16.70 9.99 8.80
C LEU A 100 -17.54 9.70 7.54
N LYS A 101 -16.93 9.13 6.49
CA LYS A 101 -17.63 8.72 5.26
C LYS A 101 -18.73 7.69 5.55
N VAL A 102 -18.49 6.73 6.44
CA VAL A 102 -19.49 5.73 6.85
C VAL A 102 -20.66 6.39 7.55
N ILE A 103 -20.41 7.29 8.51
CA ILE A 103 -21.47 8.03 9.21
C ILE A 103 -22.31 8.82 8.22
N LYS A 104 -21.67 9.56 7.31
CA LYS A 104 -22.34 10.33 6.26
C LYS A 104 -23.19 9.44 5.34
N ARG A 105 -22.74 8.23 5.02
CA ARG A 105 -23.50 7.26 4.20
C ARG A 105 -24.74 6.75 4.93
N ILE A 106 -24.63 6.44 6.22
CA ILE A 106 -25.76 5.98 7.06
C ILE A 106 -26.83 7.08 7.20
N MET A 107 -26.43 8.34 7.20
CA MET A 107 -27.35 9.48 7.36
C MET A 107 -28.29 9.69 6.17
N TYR A 108 -27.99 9.09 5.00
CA TYR A 108 -28.86 9.01 3.81
C TYR A 108 -29.62 10.32 3.51
N GLY A 109 -28.93 11.31 2.95
CA GLY A 109 -29.52 12.60 2.57
C GLY A 109 -29.62 13.63 3.71
N ARG A 110 -29.48 13.23 4.98
CA ARG A 110 -29.49 14.14 6.14
C ARG A 110 -28.10 14.76 6.42
N ASN A 111 -27.48 15.31 5.39
CA ASN A 111 -26.03 15.56 5.34
C ASN A 111 -25.62 17.04 5.50
N ASN A 112 -26.39 17.86 6.20
CA ASN A 112 -25.89 19.19 6.57
C ASN A 112 -24.70 19.04 7.56
N PHE A 113 -23.78 20.00 7.53
CA PHE A 113 -22.52 19.91 8.28
C PHE A 113 -22.78 19.80 9.80
N ASP A 114 -23.70 20.58 10.34
CA ASP A 114 -24.01 20.60 11.77
C ASP A 114 -24.55 19.27 12.27
N MET A 115 -25.42 18.62 11.50
CA MET A 115 -26.02 17.34 11.83
C MET A 115 -24.98 16.21 11.75
N LEU A 116 -24.11 16.26 10.75
CA LEU A 116 -22.98 15.33 10.65
C LEU A 116 -22.03 15.51 11.84
N ARG A 117 -21.67 16.75 12.19
CA ARG A 117 -20.81 17.07 13.34
C ARG A 117 -21.42 16.55 14.64
N LYS A 118 -22.69 16.86 14.92
CA LYS A 118 -23.41 16.36 16.11
C LYS A 118 -23.42 14.84 16.17
N LYS A 119 -23.67 14.16 15.05
CA LYS A 119 -23.68 12.69 14.98
C LYS A 119 -22.30 12.09 15.25
N VAL A 120 -21.25 12.67 14.66
CA VAL A 120 -19.86 12.24 14.88
C VAL A 120 -19.48 12.38 16.35
N LEU A 121 -19.68 13.57 16.95
CA LEU A 121 -19.34 13.84 18.35
C LEU A 121 -20.05 12.87 19.31
N ARG A 122 -21.37 12.66 19.12
CA ARG A 122 -22.14 11.69 19.90
C ARG A 122 -21.59 10.26 19.78
N LEU A 123 -21.18 9.84 18.59
CA LEU A 123 -20.61 8.51 18.37
C LEU A 123 -19.20 8.36 18.96
N GLU A 124 -18.42 9.43 19.03
CA GLU A 124 -17.13 9.42 19.75
C GLU A 124 -17.34 9.33 21.26
N GLU A 125 -18.31 10.06 21.80
CA GLU A 125 -18.63 10.06 23.22
C GLU A 125 -19.08 8.67 23.70
N ILE A 126 -19.98 8.01 22.96
CA ILE A 126 -20.42 6.63 23.25
C ILE A 126 -19.24 5.64 23.25
N ARG A 127 -18.24 5.84 22.40
CA ARG A 127 -17.05 4.97 22.33
C ARG A 127 -16.06 5.20 23.47
N ARG A 128 -16.12 6.34 24.17
CA ARG A 128 -15.26 6.59 25.34
C ARG A 128 -15.82 5.95 26.61
N ILE A 129 -17.13 5.68 26.63
CA ILE A 129 -17.86 5.15 27.78
C ILE A 129 -17.87 3.61 27.78
N ASN A 130 -17.76 2.99 26.60
CA ASN A 130 -17.68 1.53 26.43
C ASN A 130 -16.24 1.09 26.19
#